data_AF-A0A9P5S9L0-F1
#
_entry.id   AF-A0A9P5S9L0-F1
#
_cell.length_a   1.000
_cell.length_b   1.000
_cell.length_c   1.000
_cell.angle_alpha   90.00
_cell.angle_beta   90.00
_cell.angle_gamma   90.00
#
_symmetry.space_group_name_H-M   'P 1'
#
loop_
_entity.id
_entity.type
_entity.pdbx_description
1 polymer ?
#
loop_
_entity_poly.entity_id
_entity_poly.type
_entity_poly.pdbx_seq_one_letter_code
_entity_poly.pdbx_strand_id
1 'polypeptide(L)'
;MPSLPPECLQLIVNYLTKNNDLDCLATLLLVSKTVCQITLPYIYSNPFGLFEQNITGTDAVVKFRQLICLLLTTSIPYGDYSDLLKAMYEIDEVNVNGNIPSRPLKIKYLEYLRHFDLTQELVTLTSPKSETLSTFSRLNQYMEQHGLKQEFRMALEEIPFNRANEDHLLTDSLIISYLNMVLRRELSWVLCHPILDQLQSIAIPVSNLGQYLEAMDCLFSLKSIVSCSMIYYSLLNIF
;
A
#
# COMPACT_ATOMS: atom_id res chain seq x y z
N MET A 1 -29.68 -2.40 30.60
CA MET A 1 -29.98 -3.26 29.43
C MET A 1 -29.12 -4.51 29.54
N PRO A 2 -29.68 -5.71 29.33
CA PRO A 2 -28.87 -6.93 29.31
C PRO A 2 -27.83 -6.82 28.19
N SER A 3 -26.55 -6.87 28.55
CA SER A 3 -25.45 -6.86 27.59
C SER A 3 -25.37 -8.24 26.95
N LEU A 4 -25.43 -8.27 25.61
CA LEU A 4 -25.14 -9.49 24.85
C LEU A 4 -23.73 -9.99 25.26
N PRO A 5 -23.56 -11.29 25.55
CA PRO A 5 -22.22 -11.85 25.82
C PRO A 5 -21.25 -11.56 24.67
N PRO A 6 -19.97 -11.26 24.95
CA PRO A 6 -19.00 -10.91 23.91
C PRO A 6 -18.80 -12.04 22.89
N GLU A 7 -18.98 -13.30 23.29
CA GLU A 7 -18.89 -14.48 22.43
C GLU A 7 -20.00 -14.46 21.36
N CYS A 8 -21.22 -14.11 21.76
CA CYS A 8 -22.34 -13.98 20.82
C CYS A 8 -22.10 -12.84 19.83
N LEU A 9 -21.54 -11.72 20.29
CA LEU A 9 -21.18 -10.62 19.40
C LEU A 9 -20.07 -11.03 18.42
N GLN A 10 -19.06 -11.77 18.89
CA GLN A 10 -17.99 -12.28 18.05
C GLN A 10 -18.53 -13.21 16.96
N LEU A 11 -19.53 -14.04 17.26
CA LEU A 11 -20.21 -14.87 16.26
C LEU A 11 -20.93 -14.02 15.20
N ILE A 12 -21.61 -12.95 15.60
CA ILE A 12 -22.26 -12.00 14.68
C ILE A 12 -21.22 -11.34 13.78
N VAL A 13 -20.15 -10.78 14.36
CA VAL A 13 -19.07 -10.13 13.61
C VAL A 13 -18.39 -11.10 12.64
N ASN A 14 -18.12 -12.33 13.09
CA ASN A 14 -17.58 -13.39 12.22
C ASN A 14 -18.51 -13.72 11.06
N TYR A 15 -19.82 -13.81 11.30
CA TYR A 15 -20.81 -14.05 10.26
C TYR A 15 -20.82 -12.91 9.24
N LEU A 16 -20.88 -11.65 9.70
CA LEU A 16 -20.84 -10.48 8.82
C LEU A 16 -19.54 -10.40 8.01
N THR A 17 -18.40 -10.67 8.65
CA THR A 17 -17.08 -10.67 7.98
C THR A 17 -17.02 -11.74 6.90
N LYS A 18 -17.50 -12.96 7.16
CA LYS A 18 -17.56 -14.04 6.17
C LYS A 18 -18.45 -13.70 4.97
N ASN A 19 -19.51 -12.91 5.19
CA ASN A 19 -20.41 -12.45 4.15
C ASN A 19 -19.97 -11.13 3.51
N ASN A 20 -18.81 -10.58 3.91
CA ASN A 20 -18.30 -9.29 3.46
C ASN A 20 -19.28 -8.12 3.65
N ASP A 21 -20.09 -8.15 4.71
CA ASP A 21 -21.09 -7.13 5.02
C ASP A 21 -20.44 -5.96 5.79
N LEU A 22 -19.65 -5.17 5.05
CA LEU A 22 -18.86 -4.06 5.60
C LEU A 22 -19.73 -2.92 6.12
N ASP A 23 -20.90 -2.68 5.51
CA ASP A 23 -21.82 -1.63 5.94
C ASP A 23 -22.40 -1.94 7.33
N CYS A 24 -22.79 -3.20 7.57
CA CYS A 24 -23.22 -3.62 8.90
C CYS A 24 -22.07 -3.56 9.91
N LEU A 25 -20.86 -4.00 9.53
CA LEU A 25 -19.68 -3.91 10.39
C LEU A 25 -19.34 -2.45 10.75
N ALA A 26 -19.40 -1.53 9.79
CA ALA A 26 -19.20 -0.10 10.02
C ALA A 26 -20.27 0.48 10.96
N THR A 27 -21.53 0.05 10.80
CA THR A 27 -22.63 0.44 11.70
C THR A 27 -22.39 -0.06 13.13
N LEU A 28 -21.84 -1.27 13.30
CA LEU A 28 -21.52 -1.82 14.63
C LEU A 28 -20.48 -0.98 15.39
N LEU A 29 -19.54 -0.33 14.68
CA LEU A 29 -18.56 0.56 15.32
C LEU A 29 -19.22 1.73 16.08
N LEU A 30 -20.44 2.12 15.69
CA LEU A 30 -21.17 3.25 16.28
C LEU A 30 -22.03 2.87 17.49
N VAL A 31 -22.21 1.57 17.77
CA VAL A 31 -23.17 1.09 18.78
C VAL A 31 -22.64 1.29 20.21
N SER A 32 -21.42 0.85 20.49
CA SER A 32 -20.81 1.01 21.83
C SER A 32 -19.30 0.81 21.75
N LYS A 33 -18.56 1.26 22.77
CA LYS A 33 -17.09 1.07 22.86
C LYS A 33 -16.70 -0.41 22.82
N THR A 34 -17.43 -1.28 23.52
CA THR A 34 -17.16 -2.72 23.56
C THR A 34 -17.39 -3.36 22.18
N VAL A 35 -18.49 -3.00 21.52
CA VAL A 35 -18.78 -3.50 20.17
C VAL A 35 -17.71 -3.02 19.18
N CYS A 36 -17.32 -1.74 19.28
CA CYS A 36 -16.24 -1.17 18.49
C CYS A 36 -14.94 -1.96 18.67
N GLN A 37 -14.48 -2.17 19.91
CA GLN A 37 -13.25 -2.92 20.21
C GLN A 37 -13.27 -4.35 19.66
N ILE A 38 -14.43 -5.02 19.69
CA ILE A 38 -14.58 -6.38 19.13
C ILE A 38 -14.61 -6.35 17.60
N THR A 39 -15.16 -5.30 16.98
CA THR A 39 -15.35 -5.23 15.52
C THR A 39 -14.12 -4.71 14.78
N LEU A 40 -13.35 -3.80 15.39
CA LEU A 40 -12.17 -3.16 14.79
C LEU A 40 -11.16 -4.16 14.17
N PRO A 41 -10.76 -5.25 14.85
CA PRO A 41 -9.80 -6.20 14.29
C PRO A 41 -10.28 -6.86 13.00
N TYR A 42 -11.59 -6.99 12.80
CA TYR A 42 -12.14 -7.64 11.62
C TYR A 42 -12.14 -6.69 10.42
N ILE A 43 -12.61 -5.45 10.62
CA ILE A 43 -12.63 -4.42 9.57
C ILE A 43 -11.22 -4.06 9.11
N TYR A 44 -10.29 -3.92 10.05
CA TYR A 44 -8.93 -3.46 9.77
C TYR A 44 -7.91 -4.60 9.60
N SER A 45 -8.37 -5.86 9.57
CA SER A 45 -7.50 -7.01 9.30
C SER A 45 -6.88 -6.97 7.91
N ASN A 46 -7.62 -6.52 6.91
CA ASN A 46 -7.19 -6.41 5.51
C ASN A 46 -7.76 -5.12 4.89
N PRO A 47 -7.20 -3.93 5.22
CA PRO A 47 -7.73 -2.67 4.71
C PRO A 47 -7.55 -2.56 3.19
N PHE A 48 -6.57 -3.23 2.60
CA PHE A 48 -6.27 -3.16 1.16
C PHE A 48 -7.27 -3.92 0.30
N GLY A 49 -7.73 -5.09 0.74
CA GLY A 49 -8.78 -5.86 0.04
C GLY A 49 -10.11 -5.11 -0.09
N LEU A 50 -10.38 -4.14 0.78
CA LEU A 50 -11.58 -3.30 0.70
C LEU A 50 -11.57 -2.39 -0.53
N PHE A 51 -10.39 -1.97 -1.00
CA PHE A 51 -10.23 -1.11 -2.16
C PHE A 51 -10.42 -1.88 -3.47
N GLU A 52 -9.93 -3.11 -3.53
CA GLU A 52 -10.04 -3.97 -4.71
C GLU A 52 -11.49 -4.27 -5.09
N GLN A 53 -12.36 -4.44 -4.08
CA GLN A 53 -13.73 -4.88 -4.29
C GLN A 53 -14.71 -3.74 -4.57
N ASN A 54 -14.44 -2.54 -4.03
CA ASN A 54 -15.45 -1.48 -3.96
C ASN A 54 -15.13 -0.24 -4.80
N ILE A 55 -13.89 -0.07 -5.26
CA ILE A 55 -13.49 1.21 -5.86
C ILE A 55 -12.77 0.99 -7.19
N THR A 56 -13.50 1.22 -8.28
CA THR A 56 -12.91 1.35 -9.61
C THR A 56 -12.73 2.83 -9.95
N GLY A 57 -11.57 3.20 -10.49
CA GLY A 57 -11.31 4.54 -11.03
C GLY A 57 -10.45 5.44 -10.15
N THR A 58 -10.43 6.74 -10.47
CA THR A 58 -9.52 7.74 -9.88
C THR A 58 -9.71 7.93 -8.37
N ASP A 59 -10.95 7.80 -7.87
CA ASP A 59 -11.26 7.92 -6.44
C ASP A 59 -10.61 6.81 -5.60
N ALA A 60 -10.40 5.62 -6.18
CA ALA A 60 -9.71 4.50 -5.53
C ALA A 60 -8.26 4.86 -5.20
N VAL A 61 -7.56 5.42 -6.20
CA VAL A 61 -6.15 5.80 -6.09
C VAL A 61 -5.97 6.89 -5.04
N VAL A 62 -6.85 7.89 -5.02
CA VAL A 62 -6.80 8.97 -4.03
C VAL A 62 -7.01 8.43 -2.61
N LYS A 63 -8.06 7.62 -2.39
CA LYS A 63 -8.34 7.06 -1.05
C LYS A 63 -7.27 6.06 -0.61
N PHE A 64 -6.73 5.28 -1.53
CA PHE A 64 -5.62 4.39 -1.25
C PHE A 64 -4.37 5.17 -0.86
N ARG A 65 -4.02 6.24 -1.60
CA ARG A 65 -2.92 7.13 -1.24
C ARG A 65 -3.12 7.76 0.13
N GLN A 66 -4.34 8.20 0.45
CA GLN A 66 -4.69 8.71 1.79
C GLN A 66 -4.49 7.65 2.88
N LEU A 67 -4.86 6.39 2.63
CA LEU A 67 -4.58 5.30 3.57
C LEU A 67 -3.08 5.10 3.77
N ILE A 68 -2.29 5.07 2.70
CA ILE A 68 -0.83 4.91 2.81
C ILE A 68 -0.21 6.09 3.57
N CYS A 69 -0.56 7.33 3.23
CA CYS A 69 -0.13 8.52 3.97
C CYS A 69 -0.50 8.39 5.46
N LEU A 70 -1.71 7.91 5.76
CA LEU A 70 -2.16 7.71 7.13
C LEU A 70 -1.31 6.67 7.86
N LEU A 71 -1.06 5.50 7.25
CA LEU A 71 -0.26 4.44 7.85
C LEU A 71 1.17 4.90 8.11
N LEU A 72 1.80 5.55 7.12
CA LEU A 72 3.16 6.08 7.24
C LEU A 72 3.26 7.15 8.33
N THR A 73 2.34 8.12 8.36
CA THR A 73 2.41 9.26 9.29
C THR A 73 2.03 8.91 10.73
N THR A 74 1.15 7.92 10.92
CA THR A 74 0.66 7.56 12.27
C THR A 74 1.46 6.45 12.93
N SER A 75 2.09 5.59 12.15
CA SER A 75 2.61 4.32 12.66
C SER A 75 4.11 4.12 12.44
N ILE A 76 4.73 4.90 11.55
CA ILE A 76 6.15 4.79 11.22
C ILE A 76 6.88 6.10 11.59
N PRO A 77 8.01 6.05 12.33
CA PRO A 77 8.84 7.23 12.54
C PRO A 77 9.34 7.84 11.23
N TYR A 78 9.37 9.17 11.13
CA TYR A 78 9.75 9.88 9.89
C TYR A 78 11.14 9.50 9.34
N GLY A 79 12.05 9.08 10.23
CA GLY A 79 13.41 8.65 9.85
C GLY A 79 13.49 7.27 9.21
N ASP A 80 12.44 6.46 9.30
CA ASP A 80 12.52 5.02 9.02
C ASP A 80 12.09 4.65 7.58
N TYR A 81 11.65 5.63 6.79
CA TYR A 81 11.33 5.42 5.38
C TYR A 81 12.20 6.28 4.44
N SER A 82 12.36 5.78 3.20
CA SER A 82 13.26 6.33 2.20
C SER A 82 12.87 7.74 1.76
N ASP A 83 13.82 8.45 1.16
CA ASP A 83 13.57 9.76 0.56
C ASP A 83 12.63 9.68 -0.65
N LEU A 84 12.56 8.53 -1.34
CA LEU A 84 11.58 8.29 -2.39
C LEU A 84 10.15 8.23 -1.83
N LEU A 85 9.95 7.53 -0.70
CA LEU A 85 8.65 7.50 -0.03
C LEU A 85 8.26 8.87 0.52
N LYS A 86 9.22 9.64 1.04
CA LYS A 86 8.98 11.05 1.42
C LYS A 86 8.57 11.87 0.20
N ALA A 87 9.31 11.80 -0.90
CA ALA A 87 8.98 12.54 -2.12
C ALA A 87 7.59 12.20 -2.68
N MET A 88 7.11 10.96 -2.48
CA MET A 88 5.82 10.50 -2.97
C MET A 88 4.64 10.81 -2.04
N TYR A 89 4.79 10.56 -0.73
CA TYR A 89 3.69 10.57 0.24
C TYR A 89 3.72 11.74 1.21
N GLU A 90 4.79 12.54 1.22
CA GLU A 90 4.79 13.81 1.92
C GLU A 90 3.88 14.76 1.14
N ILE A 91 2.72 15.03 1.73
CA ILE A 91 1.63 15.80 1.14
C ILE A 91 2.13 17.19 0.78
N ASP A 92 2.13 17.53 -0.51
CA ASP A 92 2.16 18.93 -0.92
C ASP A 92 0.87 19.59 -0.42
N GLU A 93 0.99 20.54 0.51
CA GLU A 93 -0.12 21.26 1.15
C GLU A 93 -1.16 21.82 0.14
N VAL A 94 -0.76 21.98 -1.12
CA VAL A 94 -1.52 22.59 -2.21
C VAL A 94 -2.67 21.72 -2.74
N ASN A 95 -2.66 20.39 -2.55
CA ASN A 95 -3.60 19.49 -3.25
C ASN A 95 -4.63 18.77 -2.36
N VAL A 96 -4.74 19.13 -1.09
CA VAL A 96 -5.66 18.49 -0.16
C VAL A 96 -6.82 19.43 0.16
N ASN A 97 -7.75 19.55 -0.79
CA ASN A 97 -9.11 20.03 -0.49
C ASN A 97 -9.90 19.06 0.41
N GLY A 98 -9.33 17.89 0.75
CA GLY A 98 -9.94 16.90 1.63
C GLY A 98 -9.21 16.83 2.97
N ASN A 99 -9.65 17.61 3.95
CA ASN A 99 -9.25 17.56 5.37
C ASN A 99 -8.61 16.23 5.81
N ILE A 100 -7.29 16.10 5.67
CA ILE A 100 -6.57 15.06 6.40
C ILE A 100 -6.66 15.48 7.87
N PRO A 101 -7.20 14.63 8.76
CA PRO A 101 -7.38 15.01 10.14
C PRO A 101 -6.01 15.33 10.74
N SER A 102 -5.76 16.61 11.02
CA SER A 102 -4.57 17.13 11.70
C SER A 102 -4.45 16.70 13.16
N ARG A 103 -5.35 15.81 13.62
CA ARG A 103 -5.31 15.21 14.94
C ARG A 103 -4.74 13.79 14.83
N PRO A 104 -3.81 13.41 15.71
CA PRO A 104 -3.32 12.03 15.76
C PRO A 104 -4.52 11.11 15.97
N LEU A 105 -4.73 10.18 15.03
CA LEU A 105 -5.74 9.15 15.20
C LEU A 105 -5.38 8.34 16.44
N LYS A 106 -6.37 8.17 17.35
CA LYS A 106 -6.20 7.30 18.53
C LYS A 106 -6.14 5.82 18.16
N ILE A 107 -6.54 5.47 16.94
CA ILE A 107 -6.56 4.10 16.45
C ILE A 107 -5.18 3.82 15.86
N LYS A 108 -4.48 2.85 16.46
CA LYS A 108 -3.22 2.33 15.93
C LYS A 108 -3.53 1.30 14.85
N TYR A 109 -3.71 1.77 13.62
CA TYR A 109 -4.16 0.93 12.50
C TYR A 109 -3.26 -0.29 12.27
N LEU A 110 -1.94 -0.12 12.36
CA LEU A 110 -1.01 -1.23 12.19
C LEU A 110 -1.24 -2.36 13.21
N GLU A 111 -1.70 -2.10 14.43
CA GLU A 111 -1.95 -3.16 15.43
C GLU A 111 -3.09 -4.11 15.02
N TYR A 112 -3.97 -3.70 14.11
CA TYR A 112 -5.08 -4.53 13.63
C TYR A 112 -4.79 -5.22 12.30
N LEU A 113 -3.75 -4.81 11.58
CA LEU A 113 -3.39 -5.35 10.28
C LEU A 113 -2.93 -6.82 10.42
N ARG A 114 -3.58 -7.74 9.69
CA ARG A 114 -3.26 -9.18 9.70
C ARG A 114 -2.96 -9.72 8.31
N HIS A 115 -3.53 -9.11 7.29
CA HIS A 115 -3.31 -9.48 5.90
C HIS A 115 -2.79 -8.25 5.18
N PHE A 116 -1.56 -8.34 4.72
CA PHE A 116 -0.93 -7.29 3.94
C PHE A 116 -0.78 -7.74 2.51
N ASP A 117 -1.57 -7.14 1.62
CA ASP A 117 -1.44 -7.32 0.18
C ASP A 117 -1.51 -5.96 -0.51
N LEU A 118 -0.35 -5.46 -0.89
CA LEU A 118 -0.26 -4.33 -1.81
C LEU A 118 -0.29 -4.91 -3.22
N THR A 119 -1.44 -5.16 -3.83
CA THR A 119 -1.51 -5.64 -5.22
C THR A 119 -1.09 -4.56 -6.23
N GLN A 120 -0.77 -4.98 -7.47
CA GLN A 120 -0.24 -4.09 -8.51
C GLN A 120 -1.19 -2.94 -8.88
N GLU A 121 -2.50 -3.14 -8.78
CA GLU A 121 -3.49 -2.16 -9.25
C GLU A 121 -3.63 -0.94 -8.33
N LEU A 122 -3.29 -1.08 -7.05
CA LEU A 122 -3.51 -0.02 -6.06
C LEU A 122 -2.33 0.94 -5.91
N VAL A 123 -1.10 0.50 -6.20
CA VAL A 123 0.12 1.31 -6.07
C VAL A 123 0.42 2.13 -7.33
N THR A 124 -0.41 2.06 -8.37
CA THR A 124 -0.14 2.82 -9.59
C THR A 124 -0.17 4.32 -9.31
N LEU A 125 0.99 4.98 -9.49
CA LEU A 125 1.20 6.43 -9.52
C LEU A 125 0.18 7.19 -10.39
N THR A 126 -0.47 6.49 -11.32
CA THR A 126 -1.30 7.07 -12.35
C THR A 126 -2.57 6.28 -12.52
N SER A 127 -3.72 6.94 -12.41
CA SER A 127 -4.91 6.47 -13.12
C SER A 127 -4.56 6.36 -14.61
N PRO A 128 -4.97 5.29 -15.33
CA PRO A 128 -4.64 5.07 -16.74
C PRO A 128 -5.12 6.18 -17.70
N LYS A 129 -5.77 7.24 -17.21
CA LYS A 129 -6.41 8.27 -18.02
C LYS A 129 -5.84 9.69 -17.93
N SER A 130 -4.96 10.09 -16.98
CA SER A 130 -4.64 11.54 -16.92
C SER A 130 -3.47 12.04 -16.08
N GLU A 131 -2.91 11.28 -15.13
CA GLU A 131 -1.85 11.85 -14.29
C GLU A 131 -0.50 11.54 -14.92
N THR A 132 0.12 12.57 -15.48
CA THR A 132 1.51 12.49 -15.94
C THR A 132 2.42 12.64 -14.72
N LEU A 133 3.65 12.13 -14.77
CA LEU A 133 4.67 12.35 -13.72
C LEU A 133 4.72 13.81 -13.25
N SER A 134 4.44 14.76 -14.15
CA SER A 134 4.38 16.21 -13.88
C SER A 134 3.48 16.60 -12.70
N THR A 135 2.45 15.81 -12.36
CA THR A 135 1.55 16.09 -11.23
C THR A 135 2.25 15.97 -9.87
N PHE A 136 3.36 15.25 -9.79
CA PHE A 136 4.14 15.06 -8.56
C PHE A 136 5.44 15.87 -8.61
N SER A 137 5.36 17.17 -8.29
CA SER A 137 6.52 18.09 -8.36
C SER A 137 7.70 17.60 -7.52
N ARG A 138 7.46 17.14 -6.29
CA ARG A 138 8.48 16.57 -5.40
C ARG A 138 9.13 15.31 -5.94
N LEU A 139 8.31 14.39 -6.49
CA LEU A 139 8.83 13.16 -7.11
C LEU A 139 9.67 13.49 -8.35
N ASN A 140 9.26 14.44 -9.19
CA ASN A 140 10.07 14.88 -10.33
C ASN A 140 11.39 15.48 -9.89
N GLN A 141 11.36 16.35 -8.88
CA GLN A 141 12.56 16.95 -8.31
C GLN A 141 13.51 15.87 -7.77
N TYR A 142 12.99 14.90 -7.03
CA TYR A 142 13.76 13.76 -6.52
C TYR A 142 14.41 12.97 -7.67
N MET A 143 13.63 12.63 -8.70
CA MET A 143 14.14 11.89 -9.86
C MET A 143 15.23 12.65 -10.62
N GLU A 144 15.14 13.98 -10.70
CA GLU A 144 16.15 14.83 -11.34
C GLU A 144 17.41 14.95 -10.50
N GLN A 145 17.27 15.18 -9.19
CA GLN A 145 18.39 15.29 -8.25
C GLN A 145 19.20 14.00 -8.17
N HIS A 146 18.54 12.85 -8.25
CA HIS A 146 19.19 11.54 -8.19
C HIS A 146 19.55 10.97 -9.57
N GLY A 147 19.30 11.70 -10.67
CA GLY A 147 19.62 11.24 -12.02
C GLY A 147 18.84 10.01 -12.48
N LEU A 148 17.76 9.63 -11.78
CA LEU A 148 17.00 8.40 -12.02
C LEU A 148 16.42 8.36 -13.44
N LYS A 149 15.96 9.52 -13.98
CA LYS A 149 15.49 9.59 -15.37
C LYS A 149 16.55 9.15 -16.38
N GLN A 150 17.81 9.50 -16.13
CA GLN A 150 18.92 9.15 -17.01
C GLN A 150 19.35 7.69 -16.79
N GLU A 151 19.40 7.23 -15.54
CA GLU A 151 19.68 5.84 -15.20
C GLU A 151 18.68 4.88 -15.87
N PHE A 152 17.38 5.19 -15.80
CA PHE A 152 16.36 4.40 -16.49
C PHE A 152 16.49 4.43 -17.99
N ARG A 153 16.80 5.60 -18.58
CA ARG A 153 17.01 5.69 -20.01
C ARG A 153 18.16 4.79 -20.46
N MET A 154 19.27 4.78 -19.72
CA MET A 154 20.42 3.92 -20.01
C MET A 154 20.06 2.43 -19.85
N ALA A 155 19.41 2.04 -18.75
CA ALA A 155 18.96 0.66 -18.54
C ALA A 155 17.99 0.18 -19.65
N LEU A 156 17.12 1.05 -20.13
CA LEU A 156 16.21 0.74 -21.24
C LEU A 156 16.93 0.57 -22.58
N GLU A 157 18.03 1.30 -22.81
CA GLU A 157 18.88 1.17 -24.00
C GLU A 157 19.61 -0.17 -24.06
N GLU A 158 19.87 -0.79 -22.91
CA GLU A 158 20.50 -2.12 -22.85
C GLU A 158 19.53 -3.27 -23.16
N ILE A 159 18.21 -3.04 -23.09
CA ILE A 159 17.22 -4.08 -23.41
C ILE A 159 17.03 -4.13 -24.93
N PRO A 160 17.30 -5.27 -25.59
CA PRO A 160 17.08 -5.44 -27.03
C PRO A 160 15.58 -5.60 -27.34
N PHE A 161 14.78 -4.56 -27.07
CA PHE A 161 13.43 -4.43 -27.60
C PHE A 161 13.50 -3.84 -29.00
N ASN A 162 12.73 -4.42 -29.92
CA ASN A 162 12.67 -4.03 -31.33
C ASN A 162 12.01 -2.64 -31.46
N ARG A 163 12.81 -1.57 -31.29
CA ARG A 163 12.40 -0.17 -31.34
C ARG A 163 12.19 0.26 -32.79
N ALA A 164 10.97 0.06 -33.29
CA ALA A 164 10.51 0.75 -34.48
C ALA A 164 9.24 1.54 -34.09
N ASN A 165 9.41 2.84 -33.81
CA ASN A 165 8.40 3.90 -33.91
C ASN A 165 7.65 4.43 -32.65
N GLU A 166 8.08 4.19 -31.40
CA GLU A 166 7.37 4.73 -30.21
C GLU A 166 8.32 5.35 -29.14
N ASP A 167 9.06 6.41 -29.47
CA ASP A 167 10.27 6.82 -28.70
C ASP A 167 10.06 7.64 -27.40
N HIS A 168 8.89 8.20 -27.10
CA HIS A 168 8.73 9.09 -25.93
C HIS A 168 7.66 8.67 -24.92
N LEU A 169 6.47 8.26 -25.37
CA LEU A 169 5.39 7.84 -24.46
C LEU A 169 5.69 6.51 -23.75
N LEU A 170 6.42 5.60 -24.40
CA LEU A 170 6.88 4.36 -23.79
C LEU A 170 7.89 4.62 -22.65
N THR A 171 8.75 5.64 -22.79
CA THR A 171 9.79 5.92 -21.80
C THR A 171 9.20 6.35 -20.46
N ASP A 172 8.23 7.28 -20.46
CA ASP A 172 7.59 7.74 -19.22
C ASP A 172 6.76 6.63 -18.56
N SER A 173 6.02 5.85 -19.36
CA SER A 173 5.24 4.72 -18.85
C SER A 173 6.11 3.65 -18.18
N LEU A 174 7.27 3.35 -18.77
CA LEU A 174 8.24 2.39 -18.21
C LEU A 174 8.88 2.93 -16.92
N ILE A 175 9.26 4.21 -16.90
CA ILE A 175 9.78 4.88 -15.69
C ILE A 175 8.73 4.85 -14.58
N ILE A 176 7.47 5.18 -14.87
CA ILE A 176 6.36 5.11 -13.91
C ILE A 176 6.18 3.69 -13.39
N SER A 177 6.21 2.69 -14.28
CA SER A 177 6.05 1.29 -13.90
C SER A 177 7.17 0.82 -12.98
N TYR A 178 8.41 1.22 -13.27
CA TYR A 178 9.55 0.96 -12.39
C TYR A 178 9.41 1.69 -11.05
N LEU A 179 9.02 2.96 -11.04
CA LEU A 179 8.82 3.69 -9.78
C LEU A 179 7.73 3.05 -8.93
N ASN A 180 6.62 2.61 -9.53
CA ASN A 180 5.59 1.85 -8.84
C ASN A 180 6.16 0.56 -8.22
N MET A 181 7.05 -0.13 -8.95
CA MET A 181 7.75 -1.32 -8.49
C MET A 181 8.57 -1.04 -7.23
N VAL A 182 9.39 0.02 -7.26
CA VAL A 182 10.27 0.40 -6.14
C VAL A 182 9.46 0.93 -4.96
N LEU A 183 8.48 1.80 -5.20
CA LEU A 183 7.58 2.33 -4.16
C LEU A 183 6.86 1.20 -3.45
N ARG A 184 6.28 0.25 -4.21
CA ARG A 184 5.61 -0.93 -3.65
C ARG A 184 6.56 -1.73 -2.77
N ARG A 185 7.79 -1.96 -3.25
CA ARG A 185 8.81 -2.70 -2.53
C ARG A 185 9.13 -2.06 -1.18
N GLU A 186 9.40 -0.76 -1.20
CA GLU A 186 9.74 0.00 0.01
C GLU A 186 8.55 0.12 0.96
N LEU A 187 7.35 0.43 0.45
CA LEU A 187 6.12 0.46 1.26
C LEU A 187 5.85 -0.88 1.92
N SER A 188 6.02 -1.98 1.17
CA SER A 188 5.78 -3.33 1.70
C SER A 188 6.66 -3.58 2.91
N TRP A 189 7.96 -3.31 2.78
CA TRP A 189 8.89 -3.50 3.88
C TRP A 189 8.61 -2.56 5.04
N VAL A 190 8.51 -1.25 4.78
CA VAL A 190 8.31 -0.23 5.83
C VAL A 190 7.05 -0.48 6.64
N LEU A 191 5.94 -0.85 5.99
CA LEU A 191 4.67 -1.09 6.68
C LEU A 191 4.62 -2.45 7.38
N CYS A 192 5.27 -3.49 6.83
CA CYS A 192 5.23 -4.83 7.41
C CYS A 192 6.26 -5.04 8.51
N HIS A 193 7.46 -4.48 8.38
CA HIS A 193 8.58 -4.74 9.27
C HIS A 193 8.23 -4.56 10.77
N PRO A 194 7.50 -3.50 11.19
CA PRO A 194 7.14 -3.30 12.59
C PRO A 194 6.09 -4.29 13.14
N ILE A 195 5.47 -5.09 12.27
CA ILE A 195 4.33 -5.94 12.60
C ILE A 195 4.45 -7.37 12.05
N LEU A 196 5.65 -7.81 11.67
CA LEU A 196 5.88 -9.14 11.07
C LEU A 196 5.34 -10.27 11.95
N ASP A 197 5.44 -10.09 13.27
CA ASP A 197 5.03 -11.01 14.32
C ASP A 197 3.53 -11.31 14.35
N GLN A 198 2.70 -10.36 13.93
CA GLN A 198 1.24 -10.50 13.92
C GLN A 198 0.64 -10.74 12.53
N LEU A 199 1.43 -10.60 11.45
CA LEU A 199 0.95 -10.85 10.09
C LEU A 199 0.61 -12.32 9.88
N GLN A 200 -0.58 -12.57 9.34
CA GLN A 200 -1.10 -13.90 8.99
C GLN A 200 -1.02 -14.17 7.50
N SER A 201 -1.06 -13.13 6.67
CA SER A 201 -0.81 -13.24 5.23
C SER A 201 0.00 -12.04 4.77
N ILE A 202 0.95 -12.29 3.87
CA ILE A 202 1.78 -11.23 3.30
C ILE A 202 2.05 -11.47 1.81
N ALA A 203 1.96 -10.40 1.04
CA ALA A 203 2.42 -10.35 -0.33
C ALA A 203 3.86 -9.83 -0.40
N ILE A 204 4.81 -10.69 -0.77
CA ILE A 204 6.23 -10.33 -0.78
C ILE A 204 6.68 -10.06 -2.22
N PRO A 205 7.20 -8.86 -2.52
CA PRO A 205 7.94 -8.61 -3.75
C PRO A 205 9.15 -9.52 -3.83
N VAL A 206 9.36 -10.20 -4.97
CA VAL A 206 10.49 -11.14 -5.14
C VAL A 206 11.84 -10.47 -4.83
N SER A 207 11.99 -9.19 -5.18
CA SER A 207 13.19 -8.39 -4.90
C SER A 207 13.47 -8.16 -3.40
N ASN A 208 12.50 -8.41 -2.52
CA ASN A 208 12.66 -8.29 -1.06
C ASN A 208 12.81 -9.64 -0.36
N LEU A 209 12.85 -10.76 -1.08
CA LEU A 209 12.96 -12.08 -0.45
C LEU A 209 14.14 -12.15 0.52
N GLY A 210 15.29 -11.56 0.18
CA GLY A 210 16.45 -11.50 1.08
C GLY A 210 16.13 -10.88 2.45
N GLN A 211 15.48 -9.70 2.46
CA GLN A 211 15.12 -9.01 3.70
C GLN A 211 14.11 -9.81 4.54
N TYR A 212 13.13 -10.45 3.89
CA TYR A 212 12.17 -11.29 4.60
C TYR A 212 12.79 -12.59 5.11
N LEU A 213 13.74 -13.16 4.37
CA LEU A 213 14.50 -14.35 4.80
C LEU A 213 15.29 -14.07 6.09
N GLU A 214 15.90 -12.88 6.18
CA GLU A 214 16.61 -12.43 7.39
C GLU A 214 15.67 -12.23 8.58
N ALA A 215 14.41 -11.88 8.34
CA ALA A 215 13.40 -11.65 9.37
C ALA A 215 12.44 -12.84 9.58
N MET A 216 12.77 -14.03 9.08
CA MET A 216 11.89 -15.21 9.15
C MET A 216 11.50 -15.60 10.58
N ASP A 217 12.40 -15.42 11.54
CA ASP A 217 12.14 -15.72 12.95
C ASP A 217 11.02 -14.86 13.54
N CYS A 218 10.77 -13.68 12.94
CA CYS A 218 9.69 -12.80 13.34
C CYS A 218 8.33 -13.19 12.73
N LEU A 219 8.26 -14.08 11.73
CA LEU A 219 7.02 -14.38 10.99
C LEU A 219 6.21 -15.55 11.58
N PHE A 220 6.11 -15.66 12.91
CA PHE A 220 5.51 -16.83 13.57
C PHE A 220 3.98 -16.95 13.39
N SER A 221 3.27 -15.84 13.15
CA SER A 221 1.82 -15.86 12.91
C SER A 221 1.44 -16.15 11.47
N LEU A 222 2.44 -16.26 10.58
CA LEU A 222 2.23 -16.30 9.14
C LEU A 222 1.64 -17.64 8.70
N LYS A 223 0.52 -17.57 7.97
CA LYS A 223 -0.21 -18.73 7.44
C LYS A 223 -0.14 -18.82 5.92
N SER A 224 0.09 -17.70 5.25
CA SER A 224 0.08 -17.62 3.78
C SER A 224 1.11 -16.60 3.30
N ILE A 225 1.84 -16.97 2.24
CA ILE A 225 2.71 -16.08 1.48
C ILE A 225 2.19 -16.02 0.06
N VAL A 226 1.90 -14.81 -0.41
CA VAL A 226 1.59 -14.57 -1.82
C VAL A 226 2.86 -14.04 -2.48
N SER A 227 3.47 -14.85 -3.33
CA SER A 227 4.60 -14.37 -4.14
C SER A 227 4.07 -13.41 -5.20
N CYS A 228 4.43 -12.14 -5.08
CA CYS A 228 4.11 -11.17 -6.11
C CYS A 228 5.17 -11.23 -7.20
N SER A 229 4.98 -12.17 -8.14
CA SER A 229 5.76 -12.17 -9.37
C SER A 229 5.40 -10.93 -10.16
N MET A 230 6.34 -10.00 -10.26
CA MET A 230 6.16 -8.86 -11.13
C MET A 230 6.39 -9.36 -12.55
N ILE A 231 5.31 -9.47 -13.32
CA ILE A 231 5.36 -9.83 -14.74
C ILE A 231 5.96 -8.65 -15.50
N TYR A 232 7.27 -8.45 -15.35
CA TYR A 232 8.15 -7.63 -16.19
C TYR A 232 9.52 -8.32 -16.19
N TYR A 233 9.53 -9.60 -16.60
CA TYR A 233 10.71 -10.46 -16.69
C TYR A 233 11.83 -9.88 -17.60
N SER A 234 11.56 -8.82 -18.35
CA SER A 234 12.54 -8.15 -19.21
C SER A 234 13.33 -7.02 -18.54
N LEU A 235 12.85 -6.43 -17.43
CA LEU A 235 13.54 -5.31 -16.75
C LEU A 235 14.43 -5.75 -15.59
N LEU A 236 14.14 -6.90 -14.98
CA LEU A 236 14.83 -7.40 -13.78
C LEU A 236 16.15 -8.13 -14.05
N ASN A 237 16.52 -8.39 -15.32
CA ASN A 237 17.83 -8.98 -15.66
C ASN A 237 18.98 -7.96 -15.74
N ILE A 238 18.73 -6.68 -15.39
CA ILE A 238 19.70 -5.59 -15.50
C ILE A 238 20.24 -5.15 -14.12
N PHE A 239 19.67 -5.63 -13.02
CA PHE A 239 20.10 -5.33 -11.64
C PHE A 239 20.16 -6.59 -10.79
#